data_AF-A0A955KHS3-F1
#
_entry.id   AF-A0A955KHS3-F1
#
_cell.length_a   1.000
_cell.length_b   1.000
_cell.length_c   1.000
_cell.angle_alpha   90.00
_cell.angle_beta   90.00
_cell.angle_gamma   90.00
#
_symmetry.space_group_name_H-M   'P 1'
#
loop_
_entity.id
_entity.type
_entity.pdbx_description
1 polymer ?
#
loop_
_entity_poly.entity_id
_entity_poly.type
_entity_poly.pdbx_seq_one_letter_code
_entity_poly.pdbx_strand_id
1 'polypeptide(L)'
;MGFKKSSLPKKIPNDLQSTINELNLNSKNKKEFLDNAYKYVTSQYYGSRIKTVFYFWRAFGNPLYKSPGFLQCNGQNYILRTILEKSLFFKGEDIRIIHRPFNFFIHQYLRVRVDDTYINVDPWSNFKGLKLGQNSAWFG
;
A
#
# COMPACT_ATOMS: atom_id res chain seq x y z
N MET A 1 -15.91 -0.57 8.42
CA MET A 1 -16.12 -0.26 6.99
C MET A 1 -14.86 -0.62 6.21
N GLY A 2 -14.74 -1.87 5.79
CA GLY A 2 -13.64 -2.34 4.94
C GLY A 2 -13.94 -1.97 3.49
N PHE A 3 -12.96 -1.38 2.79
CA PHE A 3 -13.11 -1.18 1.36
C PHE A 3 -13.27 -2.57 0.71
N LYS A 4 -14.45 -2.79 0.09
CA LYS A 4 -14.61 -3.79 -0.98
C LYS A 4 -13.51 -3.55 -2.01
N LYS A 5 -13.25 -4.51 -2.91
CA LYS A 5 -12.36 -4.34 -4.07
C LYS A 5 -12.88 -3.19 -4.96
N SER A 6 -12.69 -1.96 -4.51
CA SER A 6 -13.14 -0.76 -5.21
C SER A 6 -12.33 -0.70 -6.48
N SER A 7 -13.00 -0.33 -7.58
CA SER A 7 -12.32 0.01 -8.81
C SER A 7 -11.28 1.08 -8.50
N LEU A 8 -10.06 0.85 -8.98
CA LEU A 8 -9.07 1.92 -9.00
C LEU A 8 -9.56 3.01 -9.96
N PRO A 9 -9.22 4.28 -9.71
CA PRO A 9 -9.69 5.35 -10.55
C PRO A 9 -9.04 5.24 -11.93
N LYS A 10 -9.79 5.66 -12.97
CA LYS A 10 -9.26 5.70 -14.34
C LYS A 10 -8.11 6.71 -14.43
N LYS A 11 -8.26 7.87 -13.80
CA LYS A 11 -7.27 8.95 -13.71
C LYS A 11 -6.60 8.95 -12.34
N ILE A 12 -5.30 9.22 -12.30
CA ILE A 12 -4.50 9.40 -11.09
C ILE A 12 -3.81 10.78 -11.13
N PRO A 13 -3.35 11.32 -9.98
CA PRO A 13 -2.60 12.57 -9.97
C PRO A 13 -1.34 12.51 -10.85
N ASN A 14 -0.99 13.63 -11.49
CA ASN A 14 0.16 13.70 -12.38
C ASN A 14 1.46 13.31 -11.68
N ASP A 15 1.68 13.76 -10.43
CA ASP A 15 2.88 13.43 -9.65
C ASP A 15 3.01 11.92 -9.41
N LEU A 16 1.89 11.25 -9.14
CA LEU A 16 1.86 9.80 -8.96
C LEU A 16 2.12 9.08 -10.29
N GLN A 17 1.58 9.59 -11.39
CA GLN A 17 1.86 9.05 -12.73
C GLN A 17 3.34 9.20 -13.09
N SER A 18 3.96 10.35 -12.82
CA SER A 18 5.39 10.57 -13.02
C SER A 18 6.23 9.60 -12.17
N THR A 19 5.84 9.41 -10.90
CA THR A 19 6.47 8.41 -10.02
C THR A 19 6.37 7.00 -10.61
N ILE A 20 5.19 6.58 -11.09
CA ILE A 20 5.01 5.26 -11.71
C ILE A 20 5.89 5.10 -12.95
N ASN A 21 5.99 6.14 -13.78
CA ASN A 21 6.83 6.12 -14.97
C ASN A 21 8.31 5.96 -14.60
N GLU A 22 8.79 6.70 -13.61
CA GLU A 22 10.16 6.57 -13.09
C GLU A 22 10.42 5.16 -12.53
N LEU A 23 9.50 4.64 -11.71
CA LEU A 23 9.60 3.28 -11.17
C LEU A 23 9.62 2.22 -12.28
N ASN A 24 8.87 2.42 -13.36
CA ASN A 24 8.86 1.50 -14.51
C ASN A 24 10.23 1.50 -15.23
N LEU A 25 10.87 2.66 -15.38
CA LEU A 25 12.17 2.77 -16.02
C LEU A 25 13.30 2.18 -15.15
N ASN A 26 13.19 2.33 -13.83
CA ASN A 26 14.23 1.94 -12.89
C ASN A 26 14.13 0.49 -12.39
N SER A 27 13.09 -0.25 -12.78
CA SER A 27 12.87 -1.63 -12.32
C SER A 27 13.00 -2.60 -13.47
N LYS A 28 13.73 -3.70 -13.28
CA LYS A 28 13.93 -4.72 -14.33
C LYS A 28 12.89 -5.83 -14.30
N ASN A 29 12.27 -6.05 -13.15
CA ASN A 29 11.35 -7.16 -12.92
C ASN A 29 10.30 -6.82 -11.85
N LYS A 30 9.30 -7.70 -11.69
CA LYS A 30 8.20 -7.54 -10.71
C LYS A 30 8.72 -7.32 -9.29
N LYS A 31 9.75 -8.06 -8.88
CA LYS A 31 10.30 -8.00 -7.51
C LYS A 31 10.93 -6.64 -7.22
N GLU A 32 11.77 -6.15 -8.12
CA GLU A 32 12.40 -4.82 -8.01
C GLU A 32 11.34 -3.71 -8.02
N PHE A 33 10.35 -3.80 -8.91
CA PHE A 33 9.27 -2.81 -8.96
C PHE A 33 8.48 -2.78 -7.64
N LEU A 34 8.15 -3.95 -7.10
CA LEU A 34 7.43 -4.06 -5.82
C LEU A 34 8.24 -3.44 -4.67
N ASP A 35 9.55 -3.70 -4.62
CA ASP A 35 10.45 -3.15 -3.61
C ASP A 35 10.56 -1.62 -3.73
N ASN A 36 10.75 -1.10 -4.93
CA ASN A 36 10.83 0.34 -5.17
C ASN A 36 9.49 1.04 -4.86
N ALA A 37 8.36 0.46 -5.26
CA ALA A 37 7.04 0.98 -4.93
C ALA A 37 6.77 0.96 -3.41
N TYR A 38 7.19 -0.10 -2.71
CA TYR A 38 7.10 -0.19 -1.26
C TYR A 38 7.93 0.90 -0.58
N LYS A 39 9.19 1.08 -1.01
CA LYS A 39 10.08 2.15 -0.51
C LYS A 39 9.49 3.54 -0.72
N TYR A 40 8.94 3.82 -1.91
CA TYR A 40 8.27 5.09 -2.17
C TYR A 40 7.11 5.34 -1.20
N VAL A 41 6.19 4.37 -1.04
CA VAL A 41 5.04 4.56 -0.15
C VAL A 41 5.49 4.78 1.29
N THR A 42 6.48 4.02 1.74
CA THR A 42 6.98 4.10 3.12
C THR A 42 7.88 5.30 3.39
N SER A 43 8.45 5.93 2.36
CA SER A 43 9.17 7.20 2.50
C SER A 43 8.21 8.39 2.58
N GLN A 44 7.04 8.30 1.95
CA GLN A 44 6.03 9.37 1.94
C GLN A 44 5.04 9.26 3.11
N TYR A 45 4.70 8.05 3.53
CA TYR A 45 3.65 7.80 4.51
C TYR A 45 4.12 6.87 5.62
N TYR A 46 3.63 7.14 6.84
CA TYR A 46 3.90 6.30 7.99
C TYR A 46 2.61 5.91 8.72
N GLY A 47 2.62 4.69 9.27
CA GLY A 47 1.57 4.19 10.15
C GLY A 47 1.77 4.64 11.60
N SER A 48 0.72 4.54 12.41
CA SER A 48 0.77 4.77 13.86
C SER A 48 -0.50 4.27 14.52
N ARG A 49 -0.39 3.51 15.62
CA ARG A 49 -1.54 3.00 16.38
C ARG A 49 -2.36 4.12 17.00
N ILE A 50 -1.70 5.00 17.76
CA ILE A 50 -2.31 6.14 18.46
C ILE A 50 -2.99 7.06 17.44
N LYS A 51 -2.29 7.43 16.37
CA LYS A 51 -2.87 8.32 15.36
C LYS A 51 -4.01 7.66 14.56
N THR A 52 -4.04 6.33 14.44
CA THR A 52 -5.15 5.64 13.77
C THR A 52 -6.46 5.80 14.54
N VAL A 53 -6.39 5.80 15.87
CA VAL A 53 -7.56 6.07 16.73
C VAL A 53 -7.91 7.56 16.70
N PHE A 54 -6.94 8.43 17.00
CA PHE A 54 -7.21 9.86 17.15
C PHE A 54 -7.46 10.60 15.84
N TYR A 55 -6.96 10.13 14.70
CA TYR A 55 -7.16 10.77 13.39
C TYR A 55 -7.97 9.89 12.44
N PHE A 56 -8.93 9.09 12.95
CA PHE A 56 -9.72 8.16 12.15
C PHE A 56 -10.42 8.84 10.95
N TRP A 57 -10.79 10.13 11.07
CA TRP A 57 -11.39 10.90 9.97
C TRP A 57 -10.48 11.02 8.74
N ARG A 58 -9.16 10.94 8.92
CA ARG A 58 -8.21 10.91 7.80
C ARG A 58 -8.32 9.62 6.98
N ALA A 59 -9.06 8.61 7.43
CA ALA A 59 -9.36 7.43 6.62
C ALA A 59 -10.40 7.71 5.51
N PHE A 60 -11.14 8.83 5.59
CA PHE A 60 -12.13 9.24 4.59
C PHE A 60 -11.50 10.11 3.49
N GLY A 61 -12.14 10.15 2.33
CA GLY A 61 -11.66 10.85 1.14
C GLY A 61 -10.66 10.03 0.31
N ASN A 62 -10.22 10.58 -0.83
CA ASN A 62 -9.34 9.88 -1.75
C ASN A 62 -7.87 9.94 -1.26
N PRO A 63 -7.23 8.79 -0.96
CA PRO A 63 -5.86 8.78 -0.45
C PRO A 63 -4.82 9.26 -1.47
N LEU A 64 -5.11 9.21 -2.78
CA LEU A 64 -4.17 9.65 -3.82
C LEU A 64 -3.88 11.16 -3.78
N TYR A 65 -4.76 11.96 -3.17
CA TYR A 65 -4.63 13.42 -3.09
C TYR A 65 -4.24 13.89 -1.68
N LYS A 66 -3.88 12.96 -0.78
CA LYS A 66 -3.47 13.34 0.58
C LYS A 66 -2.00 13.68 0.60
N SER A 67 -1.65 14.74 1.32
CA SER A 67 -0.25 15.11 1.56
C SER A 67 0.50 14.00 2.31
N PRO A 68 1.82 13.89 2.12
CA PRO A 68 2.71 13.00 2.87
C PRO A 68 2.54 13.08 4.39
N GLY A 69 2.84 11.99 5.09
CA GLY A 69 2.79 11.89 6.55
C GLY A 69 1.88 10.76 7.05
N PHE A 70 1.17 11.00 8.16
CA PHE A 70 0.32 9.97 8.75
C PHE A 70 -0.85 9.59 7.82
N LEU A 71 -0.93 8.29 7.52
CA LEU A 71 -2.00 7.70 6.73
C LEU A 71 -2.34 6.31 7.25
N GLN A 72 -3.63 5.99 7.29
CA GLN A 72 -4.13 4.69 7.73
C GLN A 72 -3.72 3.55 6.78
N CYS A 73 -3.78 2.31 7.27
CA CYS A 73 -3.40 1.12 6.51
C CYS A 73 -4.15 1.01 5.19
N ASN A 74 -5.45 1.32 5.18
CA ASN A 74 -6.25 1.34 3.97
C ASN A 74 -5.75 2.35 2.93
N GLY A 75 -5.39 3.57 3.34
CA GLY A 75 -4.87 4.61 2.46
C GLY A 75 -3.51 4.22 1.88
N GLN A 76 -2.59 3.74 2.71
CA GLN A 76 -1.26 3.33 2.24
C GLN A 76 -1.34 2.14 1.27
N ASN A 77 -2.14 1.13 1.59
CA ASN A 77 -2.35 -0.01 0.68
C ASN A 77 -3.06 0.38 -0.61
N TYR A 78 -3.97 1.37 -0.55
CA TYR A 78 -4.64 1.87 -1.75
C TYR A 78 -3.66 2.57 -2.69
N ILE A 79 -2.77 3.40 -2.15
CA ILE A 79 -1.72 4.06 -2.94
C ILE A 79 -0.79 3.00 -3.54
N LEU A 80 -0.30 2.06 -2.72
CA LEU A 80 0.57 0.99 -3.18
C LEU A 80 -0.09 0.15 -4.28
N ARG A 81 -1.33 -0.30 -4.06
CA ARG A 81 -2.12 -1.04 -5.06
C ARG A 81 -2.29 -0.25 -6.35
N THR A 82 -2.50 1.06 -6.25
CA THR A 82 -2.64 1.95 -7.42
C THR A 82 -1.34 2.00 -8.22
N ILE A 83 -0.20 2.17 -7.55
CA ILE A 83 1.13 2.16 -8.19
C ILE A 83 1.36 0.83 -8.91
N LEU A 84 1.06 -0.29 -8.25
CA LEU A 84 1.25 -1.62 -8.82
C LEU A 84 0.33 -1.86 -10.03
N GLU A 85 -0.99 -1.69 -9.90
CA GLU A 85 -1.92 -1.97 -11.01
C GLU A 85 -1.80 -1.01 -12.21
N LYS A 86 -1.19 0.18 -12.01
CA LYS A 86 -0.91 1.15 -13.08
C LYS A 86 0.50 1.01 -13.66
N SER A 87 1.31 0.10 -13.12
CA SER A 87 2.64 -0.21 -13.64
C SER A 87 2.57 -1.10 -14.89
N LEU A 88 3.73 -1.32 -15.51
CA LEU A 88 3.88 -2.32 -16.57
C LEU A 88 4.04 -3.76 -16.02
N PHE A 89 4.18 -3.92 -14.70
CA PHE A 89 4.60 -5.18 -14.07
C PHE A 89 3.46 -5.98 -13.44
N PHE A 90 2.39 -5.32 -13.00
CA PHE A 90 1.33 -5.97 -12.23
C PHE A 90 -0.06 -5.72 -12.81
N LYS A 91 -0.89 -6.75 -12.72
CA LYS A 91 -2.33 -6.67 -12.99
C LYS A 91 -3.12 -6.76 -11.68
N GLY A 92 -4.37 -6.33 -11.69
CA GLY A 92 -5.25 -6.43 -10.52
C GLY A 92 -5.48 -7.87 -10.01
N GLU A 93 -5.21 -8.89 -10.82
CA GLU A 93 -5.22 -10.31 -10.43
C GLU A 93 -3.97 -10.75 -9.64
N ASP A 94 -2.85 -10.04 -9.80
CA ASP A 94 -1.63 -10.29 -9.05
C ASP A 94 -1.76 -9.84 -7.59
N ILE A 95 -2.76 -9.03 -7.25
CA ILE A 95 -2.87 -8.35 -5.97
C ILE A 95 -4.12 -8.83 -5.22
N ARG A 96 -3.90 -9.37 -4.03
CA ARG A 96 -4.97 -9.77 -3.10
C ARG A 96 -4.97 -8.84 -1.90
N ILE A 97 -6.12 -8.27 -1.59
CA ILE A 97 -6.32 -7.49 -0.38
C ILE A 97 -6.68 -8.45 0.75
N ILE A 98 -5.87 -8.46 1.81
CA ILE A 98 -6.11 -9.27 2.99
C ILE A 98 -6.55 -8.37 4.14
N HIS A 99 -7.59 -8.80 4.84
CA HIS A 99 -8.06 -8.16 6.05
C HIS A 99 -7.79 -9.09 7.23
N ARG A 100 -7.31 -8.54 8.34
CA ARG A 100 -7.18 -9.26 9.61
C ARG A 100 -7.75 -8.40 10.74
N PRO A 101 -8.46 -9.00 11.70
CA PRO A 101 -8.87 -8.28 12.89
C PRO A 101 -7.64 -7.86 13.69
N PHE A 102 -7.67 -6.64 14.23
CA PHE A 102 -6.63 -6.06 15.07
C PHE A 102 -7.30 -5.30 16.23
N ASN A 103 -7.74 -6.06 17.25
CA ASN A 103 -8.59 -5.59 18.36
C ASN A 103 -9.81 -4.78 17.86
N PHE A 104 -9.80 -3.47 18.12
CA PHE A 104 -10.88 -2.52 17.80
C PHE A 104 -10.88 -2.03 16.34
N PHE A 105 -9.91 -2.44 15.52
CA PHE A 105 -9.85 -2.06 14.12
C PHE A 105 -9.54 -3.25 13.21
N ILE A 106 -9.88 -3.11 11.92
CA ILE A 106 -9.52 -4.09 10.89
C ILE A 106 -8.22 -3.61 10.25
N HIS A 107 -7.16 -4.40 10.35
CA HIS A 107 -5.94 -4.16 9.61
C HIS A 107 -6.08 -4.70 8.19
N GLN A 108 -5.52 -3.96 7.23
CA GLN A 108 -5.48 -4.35 5.83
C GLN A 108 -4.01 -4.43 5.39
N TYR A 109 -3.68 -5.41 4.58
CA TYR A 109 -2.39 -5.49 3.87
C TYR A 109 -2.59 -6.16 2.50
N LEU A 110 -1.56 -6.14 1.66
CA LEU A 110 -1.61 -6.77 0.34
C LEU A 110 -0.83 -8.09 0.32
N ARG A 111 -1.30 -9.05 -0.48
CA ARG A 111 -0.47 -10.15 -0.98
C ARG A 111 -0.28 -9.95 -2.47
N VAL A 112 0.96 -9.82 -2.89
CA VAL A 112 1.33 -9.52 -4.28
C VAL A 112 2.02 -10.73 -4.88
N ARG A 113 1.53 -11.19 -6.04
CA ARG A 113 2.12 -12.29 -6.80
C ARG A 113 3.36 -11.79 -7.53
N VAL A 114 4.50 -12.35 -7.18
CA VAL A 114 5.78 -12.17 -7.87
C VAL A 114 6.19 -13.57 -8.31
N ASP A 115 6.24 -13.76 -9.63
CA ASP A 115 6.40 -15.06 -10.28
C ASP A 115 5.34 -16.06 -9.75
N ASP A 116 5.74 -17.22 -9.24
CA ASP A 116 4.83 -18.25 -8.73
C ASP A 116 4.51 -18.12 -7.23
N THR A 117 4.93 -17.04 -6.58
CA THR A 117 4.80 -16.87 -5.12
C THR A 117 4.05 -15.60 -4.74
N TYR A 118 3.37 -15.65 -3.59
CA TYR A 118 2.71 -14.47 -3.02
C TYR A 118 3.51 -13.90 -1.86
N ILE A 119 3.94 -12.66 -2.00
CA ILE A 119 4.67 -11.89 -0.99
C ILE A 119 3.68 -11.07 -0.17
N ASN A 120 3.79 -11.10 1.16
CA ASN A 120 3.02 -10.20 2.03
C ASN A 120 3.64 -8.79 2.00
N VAL A 121 2.80 -7.77 1.82
CA VAL A 121 3.23 -6.39 1.68
C VAL A 121 2.37 -5.49 2.56
N ASP A 122 3.01 -4.87 3.54
CA ASP A 122 2.36 -4.07 4.58
C ASP A 122 3.15 -2.77 4.81
N PRO A 123 2.97 -1.74 3.97
CA PRO A 123 3.66 -0.46 4.13
C PRO A 123 3.29 0.23 5.45
N TRP A 124 2.07 0.04 5.95
CA TRP A 124 1.63 0.65 7.20
C TRP A 124 2.45 0.15 8.39
N SER A 125 2.90 -1.10 8.37
CA SER A 125 3.71 -1.65 9.45
C SER A 125 5.19 -1.26 9.41
N ASN A 126 5.65 -0.50 8.41
CA ASN A 126 7.06 -0.09 8.30
C ASN A 126 7.55 0.73 9.50
N PHE A 127 6.68 1.53 10.15
CA PHE A 127 7.06 2.27 11.37
C PHE A 127 7.44 1.37 12.55
N LYS A 128 7.11 0.07 12.50
CA LYS A 128 7.52 -0.94 13.47
C LYS A 128 8.81 -1.66 13.09
N GLY A 129 9.47 -1.25 12.01
CA GLY A 129 10.66 -1.92 11.46
C GLY A 129 10.36 -3.16 10.61
N LEU A 130 9.09 -3.44 10.28
CA LEU A 130 8.72 -4.54 9.39
C LEU A 130 9.04 -4.20 7.94
N LYS A 131 9.76 -5.09 7.25
CA LYS A 131 10.21 -4.94 5.86
C LYS A 131 9.26 -5.64 4.87
N LEU A 132 9.49 -5.43 3.58
CA LEU A 132 8.81 -6.17 2.51
C LEU A 132 8.89 -7.70 2.73
N GLY A 133 7.79 -8.41 2.49
CA GLY A 133 7.66 -9.85 2.77
C GLY A 133 7.23 -10.16 4.20
N GLN A 134 7.31 -9.18 5.11
CA GLN A 134 6.79 -9.28 6.47
C GLN A 134 5.44 -8.56 6.56
N ASN A 135 4.64 -8.98 7.53
CA ASN A 135 3.38 -8.32 7.87
C ASN A 135 3.18 -8.41 9.38
N SER A 136 2.40 -7.49 9.94
CA SER A 136 2.03 -7.58 11.35
C SER A 136 1.13 -8.81 11.53
N ALA A 137 1.71 -9.91 12.00
CA ALA A 137 1.00 -11.18 12.21
C ALA A 137 0.26 -11.20 13.56
N TRP A 138 0.84 -10.54 14.58
CA TRP A 138 0.30 -10.48 15.93
C TRP A 138 1.02 -9.40 16.75
N PHE A 139 0.57 -9.18 17.97
CA PHE A 139 0.97 -8.08 18.86
C PHE A 139 2.49 -7.90 19.03
N GLY A 140 2.94 -6.67 18.81
CA GLY A 140 4.28 -6.12 19.04
C GLY A 140 4.34 -4.73 18.45
#